data_AF-A0A935GLL0-F1
#
_entry.id   AF-A0A935GLL0-F1
#
_cell.length_a   1.000
_cell.length_b   1.000
_cell.length_c   1.000
_cell.angle_alpha   90.00
_cell.angle_beta   90.00
_cell.angle_gamma   90.00
#
_symmetry.space_group_name_H-M   'P 1'
#
loop_
_entity.id
_entity.type
_entity.pdbx_description
1 polymer ?
#
loop_
_entity_poly.entity_id
_entity_poly.type
_entity_poly.pdbx_seq_one_letter_code
_entity_poly.pdbx_strand_id
1 'polypeptide(L)'
;MTAHSLPPLSPELAKRIRLVRRDVGDLLFHFTRGLEPRWVEIQGCRLNMGETASHVLDKILSSGELRGSRQWTYGIDTVCFTEAPIHEFNSVFSLASIAADESQRPRYEPYGVAVPKHWLYQQGGRPVIYDHPGAIEDYPVALRHRFCPYDPQNAIDFTWEREWRVATSVLKLDPKNALVIVPTSAEAFEFVYGYASEEADVDSDGSASGVFHQPRWLAVSLDMFGLHYAPGDA
;
A
#
# COMPACT_ATOMS: atom_id res chain seq x y z
N MET A 1 -33.11 2.60 -11.60
CA MET A 1 -31.91 1.78 -11.93
C MET A 1 -32.37 0.34 -12.06
N THR A 2 -32.33 -0.22 -13.26
CA THR A 2 -32.54 -1.66 -13.45
C THR A 2 -31.32 -2.39 -12.91
N ALA A 3 -31.46 -3.15 -11.84
CA ALA A 3 -30.37 -3.95 -11.30
C ALA A 3 -29.87 -4.90 -12.40
N HIS A 4 -28.58 -4.84 -12.71
CA HIS A 4 -27.97 -5.79 -13.64
C HIS A 4 -28.09 -7.20 -13.03
N SER A 5 -28.71 -8.12 -13.76
CA SER A 5 -28.87 -9.49 -13.27
C SER A 5 -27.50 -10.14 -13.11
N LEU A 6 -27.17 -10.56 -11.90
CA LEU A 6 -25.96 -11.32 -11.63
C LEU A 6 -26.24 -12.82 -11.81
N PRO A 7 -25.26 -13.60 -12.30
CA PRO A 7 -25.38 -15.06 -12.24
C PRO A 7 -25.57 -15.50 -10.77
N PRO A 8 -26.39 -16.54 -10.52
CA PRO A 8 -26.65 -16.99 -9.15
C PRO A 8 -25.36 -17.50 -8.51
N LEU A 9 -24.99 -16.92 -7.38
CA LEU A 9 -23.84 -17.35 -6.57
C LEU A 9 -24.29 -17.47 -5.12
N SER A 10 -24.34 -18.70 -4.59
CA SER A 10 -24.70 -18.90 -3.19
C SER A 10 -23.59 -18.38 -2.27
N PRO A 11 -23.91 -17.85 -1.07
CA PRO A 11 -22.91 -17.37 -0.11
C PRO A 11 -21.87 -18.44 0.26
N GLU A 12 -22.31 -19.69 0.38
CA GLU A 12 -21.44 -20.83 0.70
C GLU A 12 -20.45 -21.13 -0.44
N LEU A 13 -20.91 -21.11 -1.70
CA LEU A 13 -20.02 -21.29 -2.84
C LEU A 13 -19.02 -20.13 -2.94
N ALA A 14 -19.47 -18.89 -2.73
CA ALA A 14 -18.58 -17.72 -2.71
C ALA A 14 -17.49 -17.86 -1.63
N LYS A 15 -17.85 -18.33 -0.43
CA LYS A 15 -16.90 -18.59 0.66
C LYS A 15 -15.89 -19.68 0.29
N ARG A 16 -16.35 -20.78 -0.32
CA ARG A 16 -15.46 -21.87 -0.80
C ARG A 16 -14.50 -21.40 -1.88
N ILE A 17 -14.96 -20.60 -2.84
CA ILE A 17 -14.11 -20.03 -3.89
C ILE A 17 -12.99 -19.18 -3.27
N ARG A 18 -13.32 -18.32 -2.28
CA ARG A 18 -12.31 -17.51 -1.58
C ARG A 18 -11.28 -18.34 -0.82
N LEU A 19 -11.69 -19.47 -0.25
CA LEU A 19 -10.77 -20.36 0.48
C LEU A 19 -9.77 -21.07 -0.44
N VAL A 20 -10.12 -21.33 -1.71
CA VAL A 20 -9.26 -22.08 -2.65
C VAL A 20 -8.48 -21.18 -3.61
N ARG A 21 -8.95 -19.95 -3.89
CA ARG A 21 -8.27 -18.99 -4.75
C ARG A 21 -7.09 -18.36 -4.00
N ARG A 22 -5.90 -18.90 -4.23
CA ARG A 22 -4.65 -18.45 -3.59
C ARG A 22 -4.03 -17.23 -4.27
N ASP A 23 -4.42 -16.95 -5.50
CA ASP A 23 -3.90 -15.83 -6.27
C ASP A 23 -4.50 -14.49 -5.82
N VAL A 24 -5.65 -14.47 -5.14
CA VAL A 24 -6.41 -13.24 -4.79
C VAL A 24 -6.24 -12.93 -3.30
N GLY A 25 -6.00 -11.66 -2.97
CA GLY A 25 -5.88 -11.20 -1.58
C GLY A 25 -7.16 -10.49 -1.10
N ASP A 26 -7.45 -10.55 0.21
CA ASP A 26 -8.48 -9.69 0.83
C ASP A 26 -7.90 -8.35 1.34
N LEU A 27 -6.58 -8.19 1.26
CA LEU A 27 -5.84 -6.96 1.58
C LEU A 27 -5.36 -6.26 0.30
N LEU A 28 -5.30 -4.93 0.37
CA LEU A 28 -4.77 -4.05 -0.66
C LEU A 28 -3.60 -3.25 -0.07
N PHE A 29 -2.52 -3.12 -0.81
CA PHE A 29 -1.24 -2.63 -0.30
C PHE A 29 -0.86 -1.31 -0.96
N HIS A 30 -0.47 -0.33 -0.16
CA HIS A 30 0.15 0.91 -0.62
C HIS A 30 1.61 0.89 -0.14
N PHE A 31 2.52 0.53 -1.04
CA PHE A 31 3.95 0.57 -0.76
C PHE A 31 4.51 1.97 -0.97
N THR A 32 5.41 2.36 -0.08
CA THR A 32 6.17 3.60 -0.19
C THR A 32 7.41 3.37 -1.05
N ARG A 33 7.99 4.49 -1.48
CA ARG A 33 9.25 4.52 -2.21
C ARG A 33 10.06 5.69 -1.67
N GLY A 34 11.37 5.52 -1.59
CA GLY A 34 12.27 6.60 -1.30
C GLY A 34 12.20 7.71 -2.36
N LEU A 35 12.47 8.93 -1.93
CA LEU A 35 12.65 10.06 -2.82
C LEU A 35 14.13 10.15 -3.19
N GLU A 36 14.39 10.23 -4.49
CA GLU A 36 15.75 10.38 -5.02
C GLU A 36 16.49 11.54 -4.33
N PRO A 37 17.79 11.38 -4.02
CA PRO A 37 18.58 12.41 -3.36
C PRO A 37 18.52 13.75 -4.09
N ARG A 38 17.79 14.70 -3.52
CA ARG A 38 17.75 16.07 -4.03
C ARG A 38 18.67 16.94 -3.21
N TRP A 39 19.81 17.29 -3.78
CA TRP A 39 20.75 18.20 -3.14
C TRP A 39 20.25 19.64 -3.26
N VAL A 40 20.05 20.30 -2.13
CA VAL A 40 19.67 21.72 -2.06
C VAL A 40 20.73 22.46 -1.26
N GLU A 41 21.12 23.63 -1.76
CA GLU A 41 22.08 24.49 -1.08
C GLU A 41 21.32 25.56 -0.27
N ILE A 42 21.43 25.51 1.06
CA ILE A 42 20.80 26.47 1.97
C ILE A 42 21.90 27.07 2.84
N GLN A 43 22.08 28.39 2.76
CA GLN A 43 23.07 29.14 3.55
C GLN A 43 24.51 28.58 3.44
N GLY A 44 24.89 28.05 2.27
CA GLY A 44 26.21 27.45 2.04
C GLY A 44 26.36 26.01 2.54
N CYS A 45 25.29 25.41 3.08
CA CYS A 45 25.22 23.99 3.42
C CYS A 45 24.51 23.21 2.31
N ARG A 46 25.16 22.15 1.81
CA ARG A 46 24.58 21.24 0.83
C ARG A 46 23.83 20.13 1.58
N LEU A 47 22.50 20.22 1.58
CA LEU A 47 21.60 19.29 2.26
C LEU A 47 21.06 18.25 1.27
N ASN A 48 21.02 16.99 1.68
CA ASN A 48 20.30 15.93 0.94
C ASN A 48 18.84 15.93 1.40
N MET A 49 17.92 16.20 0.48
CA MET A 49 16.47 16.16 0.70
C MET A 49 15.84 14.84 0.24
N GLY A 50 16.65 13.82 -0.07
CA GLY A 50 16.16 12.46 -0.30
C GLY A 50 15.58 11.85 0.97
N GLU A 51 14.64 10.92 0.80
CA GLU A 51 13.95 10.26 1.90
C GLU A 51 13.94 8.76 1.63
N THR A 52 14.12 7.93 2.66
CA THR A 52 13.98 6.48 2.52
C THR A 52 12.49 6.11 2.53
N ALA A 53 12.14 4.94 1.97
CA ALA A 53 10.75 4.46 2.03
C ALA A 53 10.24 4.29 3.49
N SER A 54 11.13 3.94 4.42
CA SER A 54 10.81 3.88 5.86
C SER A 54 10.44 5.24 6.44
N HIS A 55 11.13 6.32 6.05
CA HIS A 55 10.79 7.68 6.49
C HIS A 55 9.46 8.15 5.85
N VAL A 56 9.22 7.83 4.57
CA VAL A 56 7.92 8.12 3.95
C VAL A 56 6.78 7.41 4.70
N LEU A 57 7.00 6.15 5.11
CA LEU A 57 6.05 5.40 5.94
C LEU A 57 5.85 6.08 7.30
N ASP A 58 6.92 6.49 7.98
CA ASP A 58 6.83 7.20 9.26
C ASP A 58 5.93 8.46 9.17
N LYS A 59 6.09 9.26 8.12
CA LYS A 59 5.21 10.43 7.88
C LYS A 59 3.74 10.05 7.69
N ILE A 60 3.49 8.95 6.97
CA ILE A 60 2.14 8.42 6.77
C ILE A 60 1.53 8.00 8.11
N LEU A 61 2.29 7.30 8.96
CA LEU A 61 1.80 6.80 10.26
C LEU A 61 1.61 7.93 11.29
N SER A 62 2.50 8.91 11.28
CA SER A 62 2.40 10.14 12.07
C SER A 62 1.13 10.92 11.73
N SER A 63 0.94 11.23 10.44
CA SER A 63 -0.23 11.98 9.98
C SER A 63 -1.53 11.16 9.98
N GLY A 64 -1.43 9.83 9.82
CA GLY A 64 -2.56 8.95 9.56
C GLY A 64 -3.18 9.17 8.17
N GLU A 65 -2.41 9.68 7.20
CA GLU A 65 -2.93 10.13 5.90
C GLU A 65 -2.06 9.65 4.74
N LEU A 66 -2.71 9.12 3.70
CA LEU A 66 -2.12 8.89 2.38
C LEU A 66 -2.47 10.06 1.46
N ARG A 67 -1.46 10.65 0.81
CA ARG A 67 -1.67 11.77 -0.13
C ARG A 67 -1.82 11.24 -1.54
N GLY A 68 -2.84 11.71 -2.24
CA GLY A 68 -3.07 11.38 -3.64
C GLY A 68 -2.01 12.00 -4.55
N SER A 69 -1.67 11.28 -5.62
CA SER A 69 -0.81 11.76 -6.71
C SER A 69 -1.62 11.94 -7.99
N ARG A 70 -1.17 12.86 -8.84
CA ARG A 70 -1.70 13.09 -10.21
C ARG A 70 -0.91 12.31 -11.27
N GLN A 71 0.21 11.73 -10.87
CA GLN A 71 1.10 11.02 -11.79
C GLN A 71 0.41 9.73 -12.23
N TRP A 72 0.29 9.50 -13.54
CA TRP A 72 -0.39 8.34 -14.13
C TRP A 72 -1.89 8.21 -13.83
N THR A 73 -2.52 9.28 -13.35
CA THR A 73 -3.94 9.33 -12.98
C THR A 73 -4.69 10.45 -13.69
N TYR A 74 -4.14 10.87 -14.83
CA TYR A 74 -4.78 11.80 -15.79
C TYR A 74 -5.24 13.12 -15.15
N GLY A 75 -4.44 13.64 -14.22
CA GLY A 75 -4.68 14.93 -13.56
C GLY A 75 -5.60 14.87 -12.34
N ILE A 76 -6.06 13.69 -11.93
CA ILE A 76 -6.95 13.49 -10.78
C ILE A 76 -6.14 12.96 -9.60
N ASP A 77 -6.14 13.70 -8.49
CA ASP A 77 -5.49 13.25 -7.26
C ASP A 77 -6.05 11.90 -6.82
N THR A 78 -5.16 10.92 -6.71
CA THR A 78 -5.56 9.52 -6.51
C THR A 78 -4.56 8.79 -5.63
N VAL A 79 -5.07 8.00 -4.69
CA VAL A 79 -4.27 7.05 -3.90
C VAL A 79 -4.41 5.67 -4.54
N CYS A 80 -3.27 5.06 -4.88
CA CYS A 80 -3.20 3.76 -5.53
C CYS A 80 -2.84 2.65 -4.54
N PHE A 81 -3.38 1.47 -4.75
CA PHE A 81 -3.08 0.25 -4.01
C PHE A 81 -2.90 -0.90 -5.00
N THR A 82 -2.11 -1.91 -4.62
CA THR A 82 -1.95 -3.15 -5.37
C THR A 82 -2.60 -4.31 -4.62
N GLU A 83 -3.11 -5.29 -5.37
CA GLU A 83 -3.66 -6.52 -4.81
C GLU A 83 -2.73 -7.70 -5.10
N ALA A 84 -2.18 -8.30 -4.04
CA ALA A 84 -1.62 -9.63 -4.11
C ALA A 84 -1.65 -10.34 -2.75
N PRO A 85 -1.58 -11.68 -2.72
CA PRO A 85 -1.19 -12.39 -1.52
C PRO A 85 0.15 -11.85 -1.02
N ILE A 86 0.29 -11.61 0.29
CA ILE A 86 1.44 -10.89 0.85
C ILE A 86 2.81 -11.49 0.47
N HIS A 87 2.88 -12.82 0.36
CA HIS A 87 4.11 -13.53 0.00
C HIS A 87 4.56 -13.32 -1.45
N GLU A 88 3.64 -12.97 -2.35
CA GLU A 88 3.98 -12.69 -3.76
C GLU A 88 4.83 -11.42 -3.90
N PHE A 89 4.67 -10.47 -2.97
CA PHE A 89 5.51 -9.26 -2.98
C PHE A 89 6.98 -9.55 -2.69
N ASN A 90 7.31 -10.68 -2.04
CA ASN A 90 8.71 -11.05 -1.81
C ASN A 90 9.45 -11.28 -3.13
N SER A 91 8.78 -11.88 -4.12
CA SER A 91 9.34 -12.04 -5.46
C SER A 91 9.49 -10.68 -6.16
N VAL A 92 8.54 -9.76 -5.97
CA VAL A 92 8.62 -8.39 -6.52
C VAL A 92 9.80 -7.64 -5.90
N PHE A 93 9.95 -7.62 -4.58
CA PHE A 93 11.04 -6.92 -3.91
C PHE A 93 12.41 -7.54 -4.20
N SER A 94 12.48 -8.87 -4.38
CA SER A 94 13.72 -9.55 -4.76
C SER A 94 14.22 -9.15 -6.15
N LEU A 95 13.38 -8.57 -7.01
CA LEU A 95 13.85 -8.03 -8.29
C LEU A 95 14.85 -6.88 -8.09
N ALA A 96 14.76 -6.14 -6.99
CA ALA A 96 15.69 -5.04 -6.70
C ALA A 96 17.14 -5.52 -6.56
N SER A 97 17.37 -6.74 -6.04
CA SER A 97 18.71 -7.30 -5.84
C SER A 97 19.34 -7.88 -7.12
N ILE A 98 18.53 -8.14 -8.15
CA ILE A 98 18.99 -8.64 -9.46
C ILE A 98 18.93 -7.58 -10.57
N ALA A 99 18.38 -6.40 -10.29
CA ALA A 99 18.33 -5.29 -11.23
C ALA A 99 19.75 -4.77 -11.53
N ALA A 100 20.10 -4.67 -12.81
CA ALA A 100 21.43 -4.19 -13.21
C ALA A 100 21.61 -2.67 -13.00
N ASP A 101 20.49 -1.93 -12.96
CA ASP A 101 20.45 -0.48 -12.78
C ASP A 101 19.10 -0.03 -12.19
N GLU A 102 18.99 1.24 -11.78
CA GLU A 102 17.79 1.83 -11.16
C GLU A 102 16.55 1.81 -12.08
N SER A 103 16.72 1.81 -13.40
CA SER A 103 15.59 1.77 -14.34
C SER A 103 14.93 0.38 -14.39
N GLN A 104 15.63 -0.64 -13.91
CA GLN A 104 15.18 -2.02 -13.80
C GLN A 104 14.68 -2.38 -12.38
N ARG A 105 14.80 -1.46 -11.41
CA ARG A 105 14.31 -1.68 -10.05
C ARG A 105 12.79 -1.54 -10.01
N PRO A 106 12.08 -2.44 -9.28
CA PRO A 106 10.66 -2.28 -8.99
C PRO A 106 10.39 -0.91 -8.36
N ARG A 107 9.23 -0.33 -8.65
CA ARG A 107 8.82 0.95 -8.05
C ARG A 107 8.53 0.85 -6.55
N TYR A 108 8.34 -0.36 -6.02
CA TYR A 108 7.93 -0.60 -4.65
C TYR A 108 9.13 -0.98 -3.78
N GLU A 109 9.25 -0.34 -2.63
CA GLU A 109 10.13 -0.78 -1.55
C GLU A 109 9.32 -1.52 -0.48
N PRO A 110 9.94 -2.38 0.36
CA PRO A 110 9.24 -3.25 1.31
C PRO A 110 8.71 -2.51 2.56
N TYR A 111 8.19 -1.31 2.38
CA TYR A 111 7.59 -0.45 3.39
C TYR A 111 6.22 0.02 2.90
N GLY A 112 5.19 0.00 3.75
CA GLY A 112 3.87 0.44 3.32
C GLY A 112 2.77 0.21 4.32
N VAL A 113 1.53 0.34 3.84
CA VAL A 113 0.33 0.00 4.60
C VAL A 113 -0.56 -0.94 3.80
N ALA A 114 -1.20 -1.89 4.48
CA ALA A 114 -2.22 -2.75 3.92
C ALA A 114 -3.58 -2.47 4.55
N VAL A 115 -4.63 -2.45 3.74
CA VAL A 115 -6.01 -2.20 4.19
C VAL A 115 -6.97 -3.28 3.67
N PRO A 116 -8.06 -3.60 4.39
CA PRO A 116 -9.06 -4.52 3.88
C PRO A 116 -9.72 -3.98 2.61
N LYS A 117 -9.86 -4.85 1.60
CA LYS A 117 -10.51 -4.53 0.32
C LYS A 117 -11.92 -3.95 0.50
N HIS A 118 -12.69 -4.51 1.44
CA HIS A 118 -14.04 -4.04 1.73
C HIS A 118 -14.05 -2.62 2.33
N TRP A 119 -13.07 -2.30 3.18
CA TRP A 119 -12.91 -0.96 3.76
C TRP A 119 -12.55 0.05 2.68
N LEU A 120 -11.56 -0.26 1.83
CA LEU A 120 -11.16 0.65 0.74
C LEU A 120 -12.30 0.87 -0.26
N TYR A 121 -13.10 -0.17 -0.55
CA TYR A 121 -14.29 -0.04 -1.39
C TYR A 121 -15.31 0.95 -0.83
N GLN A 122 -15.51 0.96 0.50
CA GLN A 122 -16.38 1.93 1.20
C GLN A 122 -15.83 3.35 1.13
N GLN A 123 -14.49 3.52 1.06
CA GLN A 123 -13.84 4.81 0.82
C GLN A 123 -13.91 5.28 -0.65
N GLY A 124 -14.60 4.53 -1.52
CA GLY A 124 -14.71 4.84 -2.96
C GLY A 124 -13.66 4.16 -3.83
N GLY A 125 -12.80 3.31 -3.27
CA GLY A 125 -11.79 2.58 -4.01
C GLY A 125 -12.39 1.59 -5.01
N ARG A 126 -11.84 1.58 -6.23
CA ARG A 126 -12.26 0.66 -7.30
C ARG A 126 -11.04 0.11 -8.04
N PRO A 127 -11.13 -1.10 -8.61
CA PRO A 127 -10.09 -1.59 -9.51
C PRO A 127 -9.95 -0.68 -10.72
N VAL A 128 -8.74 -0.60 -11.25
CA VAL A 128 -8.44 0.05 -12.53
C VAL A 128 -9.16 -0.65 -13.69
N ILE A 129 -9.23 0.04 -14.81
CA ILE A 129 -9.80 -0.44 -16.06
C ILE A 129 -8.64 -0.51 -17.05
N TYR A 130 -8.28 -1.74 -17.41
CA TYR A 130 -7.23 -2.02 -18.38
C TYR A 130 -7.80 -1.90 -19.79
N ASP A 131 -7.20 -1.07 -20.62
CA ASP A 131 -7.65 -0.85 -21.99
C ASP A 131 -6.51 -0.37 -22.88
N HIS A 132 -6.70 -0.42 -24.20
CA HIS A 132 -5.72 0.02 -25.17
C HIS A 132 -5.32 1.49 -24.92
N PRO A 133 -4.02 1.87 -24.98
CA PRO A 133 -3.56 3.23 -24.67
C PRO A 133 -4.31 4.35 -25.40
N GLY A 134 -4.75 4.08 -26.63
CA GLY A 134 -5.52 5.03 -27.45
C GLY A 134 -6.99 5.23 -27.03
N ALA A 135 -7.53 4.41 -26.12
CA ALA A 135 -8.94 4.46 -25.72
C ALA A 135 -9.25 5.52 -24.65
N ILE A 136 -8.24 6.17 -24.06
CA ILE A 136 -8.43 7.14 -22.95
C ILE A 136 -9.43 8.26 -23.27
N GLU A 137 -9.49 8.70 -24.52
CA GLU A 137 -10.41 9.78 -24.92
C GLU A 137 -11.87 9.35 -24.91
N ASP A 138 -12.15 8.05 -25.01
CA ASP A 138 -13.51 7.48 -24.93
C ASP A 138 -14.01 7.39 -23.47
N TYR A 139 -13.12 7.56 -22.49
CA TYR A 139 -13.46 7.48 -21.07
C TYR A 139 -14.00 8.82 -20.55
N PRO A 140 -15.14 8.82 -19.84
CA PRO A 140 -15.60 9.99 -19.09
C PRO A 140 -14.51 10.48 -18.15
N VAL A 141 -14.31 11.81 -18.06
CA VAL A 141 -13.26 12.43 -17.22
C VAL A 141 -13.26 11.89 -15.79
N ALA A 142 -14.44 11.71 -15.19
CA ALA A 142 -14.59 11.16 -13.85
C ALA A 142 -14.03 9.73 -13.66
N LEU A 143 -13.91 8.95 -14.73
CA LEU A 143 -13.37 7.59 -14.72
C LEU A 143 -11.93 7.50 -15.22
N ARG A 144 -11.36 8.57 -15.78
CA ARG A 144 -9.99 8.56 -16.33
C ARG A 144 -8.94 8.20 -15.27
N HIS A 145 -9.17 8.58 -14.01
CA HIS A 145 -8.29 8.15 -12.91
C HIS A 145 -8.20 6.64 -12.76
N ARG A 146 -9.14 5.85 -13.27
CA ARG A 146 -9.11 4.37 -13.25
C ARG A 146 -8.49 3.77 -14.49
N PHE A 147 -8.27 4.54 -15.55
CA PHE A 147 -7.68 4.00 -16.78
C PHE A 147 -6.22 3.57 -16.51
N CYS A 148 -5.89 2.36 -16.96
CA CYS A 148 -4.54 1.83 -16.94
C CYS A 148 -4.23 1.27 -18.34
N PRO A 149 -3.18 1.75 -19.02
CA PRO A 149 -2.86 1.29 -20.37
C PRO A 149 -2.50 -0.20 -20.37
N TYR A 150 -3.07 -0.94 -21.31
CA TYR A 150 -2.82 -2.35 -21.54
C TYR A 150 -2.71 -2.63 -23.03
N ASP A 151 -1.53 -3.09 -23.45
CA ASP A 151 -1.25 -3.50 -24.81
C ASP A 151 -0.21 -4.65 -24.80
N PRO A 152 -0.67 -5.91 -24.77
CA PRO A 152 0.22 -7.05 -24.73
C PRO A 152 1.02 -7.24 -26.03
N GLN A 153 0.62 -6.60 -27.15
CA GLN A 153 1.39 -6.68 -28.40
C GLN A 153 2.66 -5.83 -28.32
N ASN A 154 2.63 -4.76 -27.53
CA ASN A 154 3.76 -3.84 -27.31
C ASN A 154 4.38 -3.96 -25.91
N ALA A 155 4.16 -5.09 -25.23
CA ALA A 155 4.68 -5.39 -23.89
C ALA A 155 4.28 -4.38 -22.80
N ILE A 156 3.12 -3.71 -22.96
CA ILE A 156 2.54 -2.84 -21.95
C ILE A 156 1.56 -3.69 -21.12
N ASP A 157 2.02 -4.16 -19.96
CA ASP A 157 1.21 -5.00 -19.07
C ASP A 157 1.46 -4.64 -17.59
N PHE A 158 0.48 -3.96 -16.99
CA PHE A 158 0.41 -3.67 -15.55
C PHE A 158 -0.67 -4.50 -14.84
N THR A 159 -1.16 -5.58 -15.47
CA THR A 159 -2.21 -6.44 -14.89
C THR A 159 -1.70 -7.20 -13.66
N TRP A 160 -0.38 -7.42 -13.58
CA TRP A 160 0.26 -8.04 -12.42
C TRP A 160 0.13 -7.20 -11.14
N GLU A 161 0.00 -5.87 -11.24
CA GLU A 161 -0.22 -5.00 -10.07
C GLU A 161 -1.65 -5.14 -9.50
N ARG A 162 -2.62 -5.55 -10.33
CA ARG A 162 -4.05 -5.61 -9.98
C ARG A 162 -4.48 -4.36 -9.20
N GLU A 163 -4.23 -3.21 -9.82
CA GLU A 163 -4.27 -1.92 -9.15
C GLU A 163 -5.69 -1.52 -8.76
N TRP A 164 -5.82 -0.91 -7.57
CA TRP A 164 -7.01 -0.26 -7.05
C TRP A 164 -6.72 1.22 -6.82
N ARG A 165 -7.69 2.08 -7.12
CA ARG A 165 -7.54 3.53 -7.03
C ARG A 165 -8.69 4.17 -6.26
N VAL A 166 -8.36 5.14 -5.41
CA VAL A 166 -9.31 6.04 -4.73
C VAL A 166 -9.05 7.46 -5.22
N ALA A 167 -9.99 8.07 -5.94
CA ALA A 167 -9.90 9.47 -6.36
C ALA A 167 -10.09 10.41 -5.15
N THR A 168 -8.99 10.82 -4.54
CA THR A 168 -8.95 11.78 -3.43
C THR A 168 -7.56 12.41 -3.33
N SER A 169 -7.51 13.67 -2.86
CA SER A 169 -6.25 14.32 -2.50
C SER A 169 -5.64 13.78 -1.21
N VAL A 170 -6.49 13.30 -0.29
CA VAL A 170 -6.08 12.70 0.98
C VAL A 170 -7.01 11.54 1.33
N LEU A 171 -6.44 10.38 1.63
CA LEU A 171 -7.14 9.25 2.22
C LEU A 171 -6.71 9.11 3.69
N LYS A 172 -7.65 9.31 4.60
CA LYS A 172 -7.40 9.10 6.04
C LYS A 172 -7.40 7.62 6.36
N LEU A 173 -6.36 7.17 7.03
CA LEU A 173 -6.23 5.80 7.50
C LEU A 173 -6.90 5.67 8.86
N ASP A 174 -7.72 4.64 9.01
CA ASP A 174 -8.21 4.18 10.30
C ASP A 174 -7.25 3.09 10.81
N PRO A 175 -6.56 3.28 11.94
CA PRO A 175 -5.64 2.28 12.46
C PRO A 175 -6.28 0.91 12.74
N LYS A 176 -7.60 0.84 12.93
CA LYS A 176 -8.33 -0.44 13.06
C LYS A 176 -8.47 -1.20 11.74
N ASN A 177 -8.31 -0.50 10.62
CA ASN A 177 -8.47 -1.01 9.27
C ASN A 177 -7.17 -0.89 8.45
N ALA A 178 -6.02 -0.73 9.12
CA ALA A 178 -4.73 -0.64 8.46
C ALA A 178 -3.69 -1.48 9.21
N LEU A 179 -2.83 -2.14 8.45
CA LEU A 179 -1.65 -2.85 8.93
C LEU A 179 -0.42 -2.19 8.34
N VAL A 180 0.58 -1.95 9.16
CA VAL A 180 1.90 -1.48 8.74
C VAL A 180 2.66 -2.66 8.16
N ILE A 181 3.26 -2.48 6.99
CA ILE A 181 4.08 -3.50 6.33
C ILE A 181 5.53 -3.03 6.32
N VAL A 182 6.42 -3.85 6.84
CA VAL A 182 7.86 -3.57 6.98
C VAL A 182 8.68 -4.81 6.67
N PRO A 183 9.98 -4.68 6.35
CA PRO A 183 10.76 -5.83 5.94
C PRO A 183 11.03 -6.80 7.09
N THR A 184 11.40 -6.28 8.27
CA THR A 184 11.88 -7.11 9.38
C THR A 184 11.00 -7.07 10.62
N SER A 185 11.04 -8.14 11.41
CA SER A 185 10.34 -8.25 12.70
C SER A 185 10.82 -7.21 13.71
N ALA A 186 12.09 -6.80 13.63
CA ALA A 186 12.66 -5.75 14.47
C ALA A 186 12.03 -4.38 14.16
N GLU A 187 11.94 -4.02 12.87
CA GLU A 187 11.26 -2.78 12.47
C GLU A 187 9.77 -2.83 12.79
N ALA A 188 9.12 -3.99 12.67
CA ALA A 188 7.72 -4.13 13.07
C ALA A 188 7.54 -3.78 14.55
N PHE A 189 8.44 -4.24 15.41
CA PHE A 189 8.46 -3.87 16.82
C PHE A 189 8.67 -2.37 17.01
N GLU A 190 9.67 -1.78 16.34
CA GLU A 190 9.97 -0.34 16.43
C GLU A 190 8.78 0.55 16.04
N PHE A 191 8.12 0.26 14.93
CA PHE A 191 6.95 1.02 14.49
C PHE A 191 5.74 0.83 15.43
N VAL A 192 5.45 -0.39 15.88
CA VAL A 192 4.34 -0.64 16.81
C VAL A 192 4.56 0.11 18.12
N TYR A 193 5.77 0.02 18.67
CA TYR A 193 6.11 0.62 19.96
C TYR A 193 6.24 2.15 19.87
N GLY A 194 6.87 2.67 18.80
CA GLY A 194 7.07 4.10 18.59
C GLY A 194 5.78 4.90 18.42
N TYR A 195 4.69 4.24 18.02
CA TYR A 195 3.36 4.83 17.89
C TYR A 195 2.38 4.39 18.98
N ALA A 196 2.82 3.67 20.00
CA ALA A 196 1.96 3.26 21.11
C ALA A 196 1.76 4.39 22.12
N SER A 197 0.60 4.42 22.76
CA SER A 197 0.35 5.24 23.95
C SER A 197 0.52 4.40 25.21
N GLU A 198 1.09 5.00 26.24
CA GLU A 198 1.12 4.40 27.57
C GLU A 198 -0.27 4.49 28.22
N GLU A 199 -0.82 3.35 28.62
CA GLU A 199 -2.06 3.26 29.38
C GLU A 199 -1.79 2.63 30.75
N ALA A 200 -2.44 3.17 31.78
CA ALA A 200 -2.34 2.62 33.13
C ALA A 200 -3.12 1.30 33.21
N ASP A 201 -2.48 0.28 33.77
CA ASP A 201 -3.18 -0.92 34.21
C ASP A 201 -3.83 -0.62 35.56
N VAL A 202 -5.13 -0.89 35.66
CA VAL A 202 -5.95 -0.51 36.82
C VAL A 202 -6.56 -1.76 37.42
N ASP A 203 -6.25 -2.00 38.68
CA ASP A 203 -6.79 -3.12 39.44
C ASP A 203 -8.30 -2.94 39.70
N SER A 204 -8.96 -4.02 40.11
CA SER A 204 -10.40 -4.01 40.40
C SER A 204 -10.85 -3.01 41.47
N ASP A 205 -9.92 -2.52 42.30
CA ASP A 205 -10.15 -1.50 43.33
C ASP A 205 -9.88 -0.06 42.83
N GLY A 206 -9.51 0.12 41.57
CA GLY A 206 -9.21 1.41 40.95
C GLY A 206 -7.78 1.91 41.17
N SER A 207 -6.91 1.12 41.83
CA SER A 207 -5.50 1.46 41.98
C SER A 207 -4.70 1.13 40.73
N ALA A 208 -3.69 1.95 40.39
CA ALA A 208 -2.82 1.69 39.26
C ALA A 208 -1.79 0.60 39.64
N SER A 209 -1.79 -0.51 38.93
CA SER A 209 -0.91 -1.66 39.17
C SER A 209 0.24 -1.77 38.16
N GLY A 210 0.18 -1.04 37.05
CA GLY A 210 1.22 -1.03 36.04
C GLY A 210 0.95 -0.04 34.89
N VAL A 211 1.77 -0.14 33.86
CA VAL A 211 1.60 0.57 32.58
C VAL A 211 1.80 -0.43 31.47
N PHE A 212 0.92 -0.42 30.47
CA PHE A 212 1.08 -1.18 29.24
C PHE A 212 1.03 -0.24 28.03
N HIS A 213 1.60 -0.70 26.92
CA HIS A 213 1.62 0.07 25.68
C HIS A 213 0.43 -0.35 24.83
N GLN A 214 -0.50 0.57 24.57
CA GLN A 214 -1.59 0.36 23.64
C GLN A 214 -1.14 0.81 22.24
N PRO A 215 -0.95 -0.12 21.28
CA PRO A 215 -0.45 0.24 19.97
C PRO A 215 -1.52 0.98 19.17
N ARG A 216 -1.15 2.13 18.58
CA ARG A 216 -2.01 2.80 17.59
C ARG A 216 -2.09 1.99 16.30
N TRP A 217 -0.95 1.50 15.81
CA TRP A 217 -0.84 0.72 14.58
C TRP A 217 -0.35 -0.70 14.87
N LEU A 218 -0.88 -1.68 14.15
CA LEU A 218 -0.32 -3.04 14.12
C LEU A 218 0.59 -3.19 12.91
N ALA A 219 1.67 -3.94 13.06
CA ALA A 219 2.64 -4.19 11.98
C ALA A 219 2.76 -5.69 11.65
N VAL A 220 3.07 -5.97 10.40
CA VAL A 220 3.41 -7.29 9.87
C VAL A 220 4.75 -7.18 9.16
N SER A 221 5.68 -8.06 9.51
CA SER A 221 6.99 -8.13 8.86
C SER A 221 7.00 -9.12 7.70
N LEU A 222 7.71 -8.77 6.63
CA LEU A 222 7.79 -9.58 5.42
C LEU A 222 8.78 -10.75 5.54
N ASP A 223 9.74 -10.67 6.46
CA ASP A 223 10.66 -11.76 6.80
C ASP A 223 9.95 -13.04 7.26
N MET A 224 8.80 -12.91 7.94
CA MET A 224 7.93 -14.03 8.31
C MET A 224 7.38 -14.79 7.10
N PHE A 225 7.38 -14.16 5.92
CA PHE A 225 6.94 -14.74 4.65
C PHE A 225 8.12 -15.12 3.74
N GLY A 226 9.36 -15.05 4.24
CA GLY A 226 10.57 -15.44 3.51
C GLY A 226 11.27 -14.30 2.77
N LEU A 227 10.96 -13.03 3.09
CA LEU A 227 11.77 -11.92 2.58
C LEU A 227 13.11 -11.87 3.33
N HIS A 228 14.21 -11.84 2.59
CA HIS A 228 15.52 -11.53 3.13
C HIS A 228 15.90 -10.12 2.66
N TYR A 229 15.83 -9.15 3.55
CA TYR A 229 16.09 -7.74 3.26
C TYR A 229 17.22 -7.23 4.14
N ALA A 230 18.27 -6.64 3.54
CA ALA A 230 19.28 -5.89 4.26
C ALA A 230 19.09 -4.39 3.99
N PRO A 231 19.27 -3.50 4.99
CA PRO A 231 19.10 -2.04 4.81
C PRO A 231 20.02 -1.40 3.75
N GLY A 232 21.05 -2.13 3.27
CA GLY A 232 21.92 -1.70 2.18
C GLY A 232 21.43 -2.08 0.77
N ASP A 233 20.28 -2.76 0.66
CA ASP A 233 19.70 -3.21 -0.61
C ASP A 233 18.76 -2.16 -1.24
N ALA A 234 18.42 -1.07 -0.52
CA ALA A 234 17.68 0.08 -1.03
C ALA A 234 18.61 1.08 -1.74
#